data_AF-C5AZI8-F1
#
_entry.id   AF-C5AZI8-F1
#
_cell.length_a   1.000
_cell.length_b   1.000
_cell.length_c   1.000
_cell.angle_alpha   90.00
_cell.angle_beta   90.00
_cell.angle_gamma   90.00
#
_symmetry.space_group_name_H-M   'P 1'
#
loop_
_entity.id
_entity.type
_entity.pdbx_description
1 polymer ?
#
loop_
_entity_poly.entity_id
_entity_poly.type
_entity_poly.pdbx_seq_one_letter_code
_entity_poly.pdbx_strand_id
1 'polypeptide(L)'
;MKGSAKAAGRSKDETTAPPEAPVSEDDRRIRTLILAELDRRGARPVARRTLALIAEGFVEPADGVPGYRIVDRTGTVRLRGEAGAGVPLTLHDLVDELREQHAPLFLPPAPEPEPEPARDTIADVRAAGARFVETQSALARSLANTSAERSRALASAASETVEGWRSRLAERLKARPRPTPVSASLEPAEAAPNTAERLAEARARVGDGWRRVAGGIQPRQTATRIRDRAEDAFAAGSRRPVLLMAFGALAGAGLVAALSLSGRDTEQSGRPTQQTAETQAPQTAPSGSPPAADRVPAAEEPAPDAPPADAPGTTAERPSEPEAPRKGGNGANAIVGVPEVIDTATLRVGGKVVRLFGVEWVRGGQSDELSKYLRKRSVTCQPAPGSSAHICTVEGRDLSEVVLFNGGGRASSEATPDLAAAEDHARTERLGVWKR
;
A
#
# COMPACT_ATOMS: atom_id res chain seq x y z
N MET A 1 26.39 -69.07 70.31
CA MET A 1 25.03 -68.52 70.53
C MET A 1 24.91 -67.25 69.69
N LYS A 2 24.23 -67.35 68.54
CA LYS A 2 23.01 -66.61 68.17
C LYS A 2 23.20 -65.11 67.90
N GLY A 3 22.96 -64.69 66.65
CA GLY A 3 22.71 -63.29 66.33
C GLY A 3 22.82 -62.89 64.86
N SER A 4 21.95 -63.43 63.99
CA SER A 4 21.68 -62.88 62.65
C SER A 4 21.01 -61.50 62.73
N ALA A 5 21.40 -60.56 61.87
CA ALA A 5 20.52 -59.57 61.22
C ALA A 5 21.35 -58.83 60.15
N LYS A 6 21.16 -59.11 58.86
CA LYS A 6 20.10 -58.63 57.94
C LYS A 6 20.46 -57.29 57.32
N ALA A 7 20.70 -57.37 56.01
CA ALA A 7 20.90 -56.28 55.08
C ALA A 7 19.72 -55.29 55.05
N ALA A 8 20.03 -54.02 54.83
CA ALA A 8 19.13 -53.06 54.22
C ALA A 8 19.97 -52.18 53.28
N GLY A 9 19.79 -52.39 51.98
CA GLY A 9 20.34 -51.53 50.94
C GLY A 9 19.75 -50.12 51.07
N ARG A 10 20.63 -49.12 51.03
CA ARG A 10 20.21 -47.73 50.82
C ARG A 10 19.89 -47.57 49.35
N SER A 11 18.61 -47.67 49.02
CA SER A 11 18.07 -47.17 47.77
C SER A 11 18.34 -45.67 47.70
N LYS A 12 19.01 -45.30 46.61
CA LYS A 12 19.26 -43.94 46.16
C LYS A 12 17.93 -43.40 45.65
N ASP A 13 17.17 -42.73 46.51
CA ASP A 13 16.02 -41.94 46.09
C ASP A 13 16.55 -40.68 45.39
N GLU A 14 16.61 -40.82 44.07
CA GLU A 14 16.71 -39.77 43.09
C GLU A 14 15.55 -38.80 43.35
N THR A 15 15.89 -37.64 43.92
CA THR A 15 14.95 -36.53 44.11
C THR A 15 14.58 -35.99 42.73
N THR A 16 13.56 -36.60 42.14
CA THR A 16 12.87 -36.09 40.96
C THR A 16 12.31 -34.72 41.30
N ALA A 17 12.93 -33.68 40.75
CA ALA A 17 12.39 -32.33 40.83
C ALA A 17 10.93 -32.35 40.34
N PRO A 18 9.99 -31.70 41.05
CA PRO A 18 8.61 -31.66 40.62
C PRO A 18 8.52 -31.01 39.22
N PRO A 19 7.66 -31.50 38.32
CA PRO A 19 7.51 -30.94 37.00
C PRO A 19 7.12 -29.46 37.12
N GLU A 20 7.87 -28.58 36.45
CA GLU A 20 7.56 -27.15 36.37
C GLU A 20 6.09 -26.99 35.95
N ALA A 21 5.27 -26.45 36.85
CA ALA A 21 3.88 -26.19 36.56
C ALA A 21 3.79 -25.27 35.32
N PRO A 22 2.86 -25.52 34.39
CA PRO A 22 2.70 -24.65 33.24
C PRO A 22 2.40 -23.23 33.72
N VAL A 23 3.25 -22.27 33.31
CA VAL A 23 3.08 -20.83 33.58
C VAL A 23 1.65 -20.42 33.25
N SER A 24 0.96 -19.78 34.21
CA SER A 24 -0.44 -19.38 34.07
C SER A 24 -0.65 -18.46 32.87
N GLU A 25 -1.84 -18.48 32.28
CA GLU A 25 -2.19 -17.54 31.21
C GLU A 25 -2.05 -16.08 31.68
N ASP A 26 -2.40 -15.81 32.95
CA ASP A 26 -2.26 -14.50 33.56
C ASP A 26 -0.80 -14.06 33.66
N ASP A 27 0.12 -14.96 34.04
CA ASP A 27 1.55 -14.68 34.10
C ASP A 27 2.13 -14.34 32.73
N ARG A 28 1.66 -15.03 31.68
CA ARG A 28 2.07 -14.73 30.29
C ARG A 28 1.56 -13.36 29.84
N ARG A 29 0.32 -13.02 30.21
CA ARG A 29 -0.29 -11.72 29.93
C ARG A 29 0.48 -10.61 30.62
N ILE A 30 0.76 -10.77 31.92
CA ILE A 30 1.53 -9.82 32.74
C ILE A 30 2.93 -9.62 32.17
N ARG A 31 3.64 -10.70 31.83
CA ARG A 31 4.96 -10.61 31.19
C ARG A 31 4.92 -9.80 29.89
N THR A 32 3.87 -9.96 29.09
CA THR A 32 3.69 -9.21 27.85
C THR A 32 3.49 -7.72 28.13
N LEU A 33 2.70 -7.37 29.15
CA LEU A 33 2.50 -5.98 29.57
C LEU A 33 3.80 -5.35 30.08
N ILE A 34 4.57 -6.07 30.91
CA ILE A 34 5.89 -5.65 31.42
C ILE A 34 6.83 -5.34 30.26
N LEU A 35 6.97 -6.26 29.31
CA LEU A 35 7.85 -6.07 28.15
C LEU A 35 7.42 -4.86 27.31
N ALA A 36 6.13 -4.68 27.10
CA ALA A 36 5.61 -3.53 26.36
C ALA A 36 5.90 -2.19 27.05
N GLU A 37 5.80 -2.13 28.38
CA GLU A 37 6.15 -0.91 29.14
C GLU A 37 7.66 -0.65 29.12
N LEU A 38 8.49 -1.68 29.27
CA LEU A 38 9.95 -1.55 29.16
C LEU A 38 10.37 -1.01 27.78
N ASP A 39 9.74 -1.48 26.71
CA ASP A 39 10.01 -0.99 25.36
C ASP A 39 9.59 0.47 25.20
N ARG A 40 8.40 0.85 25.71
CA ARG A 40 7.93 2.24 25.73
C ARG A 40 8.89 3.18 26.45
N ARG A 41 9.53 2.71 27.52
CA ARG A 41 10.50 3.49 28.32
C ARG A 41 11.93 3.42 27.78
N GLY A 42 12.16 2.76 26.65
CA GLY A 42 13.46 2.71 25.99
C GLY A 42 14.46 1.78 26.68
N ALA A 43 14.02 0.65 27.24
CA ALA A 43 14.93 -0.37 27.74
C ALA A 43 15.88 -0.85 26.63
N ARG A 44 17.17 -1.01 26.94
CA ARG A 44 18.14 -1.51 25.98
C ARG A 44 17.82 -2.97 25.61
N PRO A 45 17.95 -3.40 24.34
CA PRO A 45 17.62 -4.76 23.92
C PRO A 45 18.30 -5.86 24.75
N VAL A 46 19.57 -5.64 25.12
CA VAL A 46 20.36 -6.60 25.93
C VAL A 46 19.91 -6.69 27.39
N ALA A 47 19.32 -5.61 27.94
CA ALA A 47 18.87 -5.54 29.32
C ALA A 47 17.39 -5.91 29.49
N ARG A 48 16.64 -5.94 28.39
CA ARG A 48 15.19 -6.16 28.34
C ARG A 48 14.74 -7.39 29.13
N ARG A 49 15.41 -8.53 28.92
CA ARG A 49 15.05 -9.78 29.63
C ARG A 49 15.33 -9.69 31.13
N THR A 50 16.46 -9.11 31.51
CA THR A 50 16.85 -8.95 32.91
C THR A 50 15.91 -8.02 33.65
N LEU A 51 15.57 -6.86 33.05
CA LEU A 51 14.61 -5.91 33.61
C LEU A 51 13.22 -6.53 33.74
N ALA A 52 12.78 -7.33 32.77
CA ALA A 52 11.51 -8.05 32.87
C ALA A 52 11.48 -9.03 34.04
N LEU A 53 12.55 -9.79 34.28
CA LEU A 53 12.64 -10.70 35.42
C LEU A 53 12.61 -9.96 36.77
N ILE A 54 13.27 -8.80 36.85
CA ILE A 54 13.22 -7.96 38.05
C ILE A 54 11.78 -7.46 38.27
N ALA A 55 11.14 -6.93 37.22
CA ALA A 55 9.78 -6.43 37.30
C ALA A 55 8.75 -7.54 37.64
N GLU A 56 8.89 -8.74 37.08
CA GLU A 56 8.04 -9.90 37.42
C GLU A 56 8.06 -10.20 38.93
N GLY A 57 9.17 -9.98 39.63
CA GLY A 57 9.26 -10.16 41.07
C GLY A 57 8.46 -9.17 41.93
N PHE A 58 7.94 -8.09 41.32
CA PHE A 58 7.13 -7.07 41.98
C PHE A 58 5.69 -7.01 41.45
N VAL A 59 5.30 -7.90 40.54
CA VAL A 59 3.97 -7.87 39.91
C VAL A 59 3.24 -9.17 40.21
N GLU A 60 2.08 -9.08 40.84
CA GLU A 60 1.21 -10.22 41.09
C GLU A 60 -0.07 -10.12 40.26
N PRO A 61 -0.65 -11.24 39.81
CA PRO A 61 -1.99 -11.26 39.25
C PRO A 61 -3.01 -10.82 40.31
N ALA A 62 -4.00 -10.04 39.88
CA ALA A 62 -5.06 -9.54 40.75
C ALA A 62 -6.38 -9.53 40.00
N ASP A 63 -7.47 -9.76 40.73
CA ASP A 63 -8.81 -9.67 40.16
C ASP A 63 -9.18 -8.21 39.86
N GLY A 64 -9.91 -8.01 38.76
CA GLY A 64 -10.35 -6.69 38.30
C GLY A 64 -9.41 -6.06 37.27
N VAL A 65 -9.65 -4.78 36.94
CA VAL A 65 -8.83 -4.02 35.97
C VAL A 65 -7.74 -3.27 36.77
N PRO A 66 -6.45 -3.40 36.44
CA PRO A 66 -5.87 -3.86 35.17
C PRO A 66 -5.48 -5.36 35.08
N GLY A 67 -5.86 -6.19 36.06
CA GLY A 67 -5.55 -7.63 36.09
C GLY A 67 -4.22 -7.95 36.78
N TYR A 68 -3.59 -6.96 37.40
CA TYR A 68 -2.34 -7.10 38.15
C TYR A 68 -2.25 -6.02 39.24
N ARG A 69 -1.40 -6.27 40.24
CA ARG A 69 -1.05 -5.32 41.30
C ARG A 69 0.47 -5.32 41.52
N ILE A 70 1.02 -4.15 41.85
CA ILE A 70 2.44 -4.03 42.19
C ILE A 70 2.61 -4.27 43.68
N VAL A 71 3.45 -5.23 44.05
CA VAL A 71 3.72 -5.62 45.44
C VAL A 71 5.16 -5.33 45.82
N ASP A 72 5.43 -5.22 47.12
CA ASP A 72 6.77 -5.17 47.66
C ASP A 72 7.33 -6.59 47.93
N ARG A 73 8.52 -6.67 48.54
CA ARG A 73 9.16 -7.95 48.90
C ARG A 73 8.39 -8.77 49.94
N THR A 74 7.41 -8.16 50.61
CA THR A 74 6.55 -8.81 51.61
C THR A 74 5.21 -9.26 51.02
N GLY A 75 4.94 -8.94 49.74
CA GLY A 75 3.65 -9.19 49.09
C GLY A 75 2.61 -8.09 49.36
N THR A 76 2.99 -6.99 49.99
CA THR A 76 2.08 -5.88 50.28
C THR A 76 1.97 -4.96 49.07
N VAL A 77 0.75 -4.55 48.71
CA VAL A 77 0.51 -3.65 47.57
C VAL A 77 1.22 -2.32 47.78
N ARG A 78 2.06 -1.94 46.83
CA ARG A 78 2.77 -0.66 46.84
C ARG A 78 1.84 0.46 46.43
N LEU A 79 1.87 1.56 47.19
CA LEU A 79 1.08 2.76 46.95
C LEU A 79 2.00 3.94 46.66
N ARG A 80 1.57 4.83 45.78
CA ARG A 80 2.20 6.12 45.48
C ARG A 80 1.64 7.20 46.41
N GLY A 81 2.51 7.86 47.17
CA GLY A 81 2.15 8.93 48.10
C GLY A 81 2.51 8.60 49.56
N GLU A 82 2.31 9.54 50.48
CA GLU A 82 2.57 9.31 51.91
C GLU A 82 1.62 8.24 52.47
N ALA A 83 2.17 7.42 53.37
CA ALA A 83 1.58 6.17 53.86
C ALA A 83 0.11 6.34 54.32
N GLY A 84 -0.81 5.67 53.63
CA GLY A 84 -2.21 5.49 54.04
C GLY A 84 -3.27 6.05 53.10
N ALA A 85 -2.92 6.98 52.19
CA ALA A 85 -3.86 7.57 51.23
C ALA A 85 -3.33 7.54 49.78
N GLY A 86 -2.43 6.60 49.49
CA GLY A 86 -1.75 6.53 48.20
C GLY A 86 -2.54 5.79 47.12
N VAL A 87 -2.35 6.22 45.86
CA VAL A 87 -2.88 5.53 44.68
C VAL A 87 -2.06 4.26 44.44
N PRO A 88 -2.64 3.09 44.11
CA PRO A 88 -1.89 1.89 43.78
C PRO A 88 -0.81 2.16 42.72
N LEU A 89 0.40 1.66 42.95
CA LEU A 89 1.49 1.78 41.99
C LEU A 89 1.09 1.08 40.69
N THR A 90 1.37 1.72 39.57
CA THR A 90 1.13 1.16 38.23
C THR A 90 2.41 0.54 37.67
N LEU A 91 2.28 -0.26 36.61
CA LEU A 91 3.45 -0.80 35.90
C LEU A 91 4.36 0.32 35.35
N HIS A 92 3.77 1.44 34.95
CA HIS A 92 4.50 2.62 34.50
C HIS A 92 5.44 3.16 35.57
N ASP A 93 4.94 3.28 36.79
CA ASP A 93 5.71 3.76 37.94
C ASP A 93 6.81 2.80 38.33
N LEU A 94 6.52 1.49 38.32
CA LEU A 94 7.51 0.48 38.57
C LEU A 94 8.67 0.59 37.57
N VAL A 95 8.38 0.80 36.29
CA VAL A 95 9.43 0.97 35.27
C VAL A 95 10.18 2.30 35.44
N ASP A 96 9.52 3.37 35.89
CA ASP A 96 10.21 4.62 36.23
C ASP A 96 11.19 4.44 37.39
N GLU A 97 10.78 3.75 38.45
CA GLU A 97 11.68 3.41 39.56
C GLU A 97 12.86 2.55 39.08
N LEU A 98 12.60 1.57 38.22
CA LEU A 98 13.67 0.75 37.62
C LEU A 98 14.60 1.60 36.75
N ARG A 99 14.10 2.61 36.04
CA ARG A 99 14.90 3.52 35.24
C ARG A 99 15.76 4.43 36.11
N GLU A 100 15.24 4.92 37.23
CA GLU A 100 16.00 5.71 38.19
C GLU A 100 17.11 4.88 38.85
N GLN A 101 16.80 3.65 39.26
CA GLN A 101 17.77 2.74 39.91
C GLN A 101 18.79 2.17 38.93
N HIS A 102 18.39 1.93 37.68
CA HIS A 102 19.20 1.25 36.67
C HIS A 102 19.32 2.07 35.38
N ALA A 103 19.57 3.38 35.50
CA ALA A 103 19.69 4.31 34.35
C ALA A 103 20.57 3.80 33.19
N PRO A 104 21.73 3.13 33.41
CA PRO A 104 22.55 2.62 32.30
C PRO A 104 21.89 1.55 31.44
N LEU A 105 20.85 0.87 31.95
CA LEU A 105 20.11 -0.18 31.24
C LEU A 105 19.04 0.38 30.29
N PHE A 106 18.79 1.69 30.35
CA PHE A 106 17.88 2.39 29.46
C PHE A 106 18.65 3.22 28.43
N LEU A 107 18.00 3.50 27.31
CA LEU A 107 18.48 4.46 26.34
C LEU A 107 18.27 5.87 26.89
N PRO A 108 19.20 6.81 26.63
CA PRO A 108 18.95 8.20 26.97
C PRO A 108 17.67 8.68 26.26
N PRO A 109 16.88 9.57 26.90
CA PRO A 109 15.75 10.17 26.20
C PRO A 109 16.27 10.80 24.91
N ALA A 110 15.59 10.53 23.80
CA ALA A 110 15.95 11.13 22.53
C ALA A 110 15.96 12.66 22.71
N PRO A 111 16.98 13.38 22.22
CA PRO A 111 16.98 14.83 22.30
C PRO A 111 15.69 15.34 21.64
N GLU A 112 14.97 16.17 22.38
CA GLU A 112 13.77 16.83 21.88
C GLU A 112 14.17 17.60 20.61
N PRO A 113 13.48 17.40 19.47
CA PRO A 113 13.88 18.05 18.23
C PRO A 113 13.85 19.56 18.45
N GLU A 114 14.98 20.22 18.18
CA GLU A 114 15.05 21.68 18.22
C GLU A 114 13.89 22.24 17.40
N PRO A 115 13.18 23.28 17.91
CA PRO A 115 12.04 23.83 17.20
C PRO A 115 12.49 24.28 15.82
N GLU A 116 12.00 23.61 14.78
CA GLU A 116 12.27 24.00 13.40
C GLU A 116 11.89 25.49 13.25
N PRO A 117 12.74 26.31 12.60
CA PRO A 117 12.39 27.70 12.36
C PRO A 117 11.05 27.74 11.62
N ALA A 118 10.13 28.59 12.08
CA ALA A 118 8.78 28.69 11.57
C ALA A 118 8.78 28.74 10.03
N ARG A 119 8.45 27.61 9.39
CA ARG A 119 8.37 27.53 7.94
C ARG A 119 7.19 28.37 7.50
N ASP A 120 7.45 29.37 6.67
CA ASP A 120 6.40 30.16 6.04
C ASP A 120 5.71 29.28 4.99
N THR A 121 4.63 28.63 5.43
CA THR A 121 3.83 27.70 4.63
C THR A 121 3.33 28.34 3.32
N ILE A 122 3.20 29.66 3.29
CA ILE A 122 2.80 30.42 2.09
C ILE A 122 3.94 30.46 1.07
N ALA A 123 5.18 30.58 1.52
CA ALA A 123 6.35 30.52 0.65
C ALA A 123 6.53 29.11 0.06
N ASP A 124 6.30 28.06 0.85
CA ASP A 124 6.41 26.67 0.40
C ASP A 124 5.34 26.29 -0.62
N VAL A 125 4.09 26.72 -0.42
CA VAL A 125 3.01 26.51 -1.40
C VAL A 125 3.28 27.27 -2.70
N ARG A 126 3.84 28.48 -2.62
CA ARG A 126 4.23 29.26 -3.81
C ARG A 126 5.39 28.58 -4.57
N ALA A 127 6.38 28.07 -3.85
CA ALA A 127 7.50 27.33 -4.45
C ALA A 127 7.03 26.01 -5.09
N ALA A 128 6.10 25.28 -4.45
CA ALA A 128 5.49 24.08 -5.01
C ALA A 128 4.66 24.39 -6.27
N GLY A 129 3.87 25.47 -6.24
CA GLY A 129 3.10 25.94 -7.41
C GLY A 129 4.00 26.30 -8.60
N ALA A 130 5.13 26.96 -8.35
CA ALA A 130 6.10 27.29 -9.41
C ALA A 130 6.67 26.03 -10.09
N ARG A 131 7.04 25.01 -9.30
CA ARG A 131 7.54 23.72 -9.83
C ARG A 131 6.46 22.97 -10.62
N PHE A 132 5.19 23.07 -10.21
CA PHE A 132 4.09 22.47 -10.96
C PHE A 132 3.86 23.15 -12.31
N VAL A 133 3.87 24.49 -12.38
CA VAL A 133 3.73 25.21 -13.66
C VAL A 133 4.91 24.93 -14.58
N GLU A 134 6.12 24.83 -14.04
CA GLU A 134 7.31 24.50 -14.80
C GLU A 134 7.24 23.10 -15.41
N THR A 135 6.82 22.09 -14.63
CA THR A 135 6.62 20.71 -15.13
C THR A 135 5.52 20.62 -16.19
N GLN A 136 4.39 21.31 -16.01
CA GLN A 136 3.34 21.37 -17.03
C GLN A 136 3.81 22.04 -18.33
N SER A 137 4.63 23.10 -18.21
CA SER A 137 5.20 23.77 -19.38
C SER A 137 6.20 22.89 -20.14
N ALA A 138 7.00 22.09 -19.41
CA ALA A 138 7.92 21.14 -20.01
C ALA A 138 7.18 20.02 -20.75
N LEU A 139 6.10 19.52 -20.16
CA LEU A 139 5.25 18.50 -20.77
C LEU A 139 4.56 19.04 -22.03
N ALA A 140 4.02 20.25 -22.00
CA ALA A 140 3.42 20.89 -23.16
C ALA A 140 4.42 21.10 -24.32
N ARG A 141 5.66 21.54 -24.02
CA ARG A 141 6.72 21.65 -25.04
C ARG A 141 7.09 20.29 -25.62
N SER A 142 7.13 19.23 -24.82
CA SER A 142 7.44 17.88 -25.30
C SER A 142 6.37 17.32 -26.26
N LEU A 143 5.08 17.61 -25.97
CA LEU A 143 3.97 17.22 -26.84
C LEU A 143 3.96 18.03 -28.14
N ALA A 144 4.30 19.32 -28.08
CA ALA A 144 4.42 20.15 -29.28
C ALA A 144 5.53 19.62 -30.21
N ASN A 145 6.72 19.29 -29.67
CA ASN A 145 7.83 18.75 -30.47
C ASN A 145 7.49 17.40 -31.10
N THR A 146 6.90 16.48 -30.35
CA THR A 146 6.49 15.16 -30.88
C THR A 146 5.39 15.25 -31.93
N SER A 147 4.49 16.24 -31.83
CA SER A 147 3.48 16.47 -32.88
C SER A 147 4.11 17.06 -34.16
N ALA A 148 5.10 17.93 -34.03
CA ALA A 148 5.85 18.49 -35.16
C ALA A 148 6.70 17.42 -35.88
N GLU A 149 7.24 16.44 -35.16
CA GLU A 149 7.95 15.31 -35.76
C GLU A 149 7.00 14.39 -36.52
N ARG A 150 5.84 14.07 -35.93
CA ARG A 150 4.81 13.25 -36.62
C ARG A 150 4.27 13.95 -37.86
N SER A 151 4.06 15.26 -37.84
CA SER A 151 3.57 15.98 -39.01
C SER A 151 4.59 15.99 -40.15
N ARG A 152 5.90 16.14 -39.85
CA ARG A 152 6.96 15.99 -40.84
C ARG A 152 7.03 14.57 -41.42
N ALA A 153 6.93 13.54 -40.58
CA ALA A 153 6.94 12.15 -41.01
C ALA A 153 5.72 11.78 -41.89
N LEU A 154 4.53 12.32 -41.54
CA LEU A 154 3.33 12.13 -42.37
C LEU A 154 3.43 12.89 -43.69
N ALA A 155 4.01 14.10 -43.70
CA ALA A 155 4.24 14.85 -44.92
C ALA A 155 5.20 14.12 -45.88
N SER A 156 6.29 13.52 -45.37
CA SER A 156 7.21 12.73 -46.20
C SER A 156 6.58 11.44 -46.73
N ALA A 157 5.81 10.73 -45.91
CA ALA A 157 5.09 9.52 -46.35
C ALA A 157 3.99 9.84 -47.39
N ALA A 158 3.34 11.00 -47.26
CA ALA A 158 2.36 11.47 -48.23
C ALA A 158 3.01 11.84 -49.58
N SER A 159 4.20 12.45 -49.58
CA SER A 159 4.91 12.73 -50.84
C SER A 159 5.30 11.45 -51.58
N GLU A 160 5.79 10.43 -50.87
CA GLU A 160 6.19 9.14 -51.47
C GLU A 160 4.99 8.41 -52.10
N THR A 161 3.83 8.45 -51.43
CA THR A 161 2.61 7.84 -51.96
C THR A 161 2.04 8.58 -53.16
N VAL A 162 2.12 9.92 -53.19
CA VAL A 162 1.69 10.73 -54.34
C VAL A 162 2.63 10.53 -55.55
N GLU A 163 3.93 10.41 -55.34
CA GLU A 163 4.89 10.09 -56.40
C GLU A 163 4.67 8.69 -56.97
N GLY A 164 4.42 7.69 -56.11
CA GLY A 164 4.05 6.34 -56.53
C GLY A 164 2.73 6.26 -57.30
N TRP A 165 1.76 7.13 -56.99
CA TRP A 165 0.53 7.22 -57.76
C TRP A 165 0.74 7.89 -59.12
N ARG A 166 1.53 8.97 -59.17
CA ARG A 166 1.87 9.67 -60.43
C ARG A 166 2.62 8.77 -61.41
N SER A 167 3.58 7.97 -60.94
CA SER A 167 4.31 7.03 -61.79
C SER A 167 3.41 5.95 -62.39
N ARG A 168 2.50 5.36 -61.59
CA ARG A 168 1.49 4.41 -62.09
C ARG A 168 0.53 5.02 -63.11
N LEU A 169 0.20 6.30 -62.95
CA LEU A 169 -0.71 7.00 -63.87
C LEU A 169 0.00 7.32 -65.20
N ALA A 170 1.28 7.68 -65.16
CA ALA A 170 2.11 7.87 -66.35
C ALA A 170 2.32 6.55 -67.12
N GLU A 171 2.55 5.43 -66.43
CA GLU A 171 2.59 4.07 -67.00
C GLU A 171 1.27 3.73 -67.71
N ARG A 172 0.12 3.98 -67.06
CA ARG A 172 -1.19 3.74 -67.67
C ARG A 172 -1.46 4.59 -68.92
N LEU A 173 -0.96 5.83 -68.96
CA LEU A 173 -1.12 6.70 -70.12
C LEU A 173 -0.21 6.27 -71.28
N LYS A 174 1.01 5.77 -71.00
CA LYS A 174 1.90 5.18 -72.01
C LYS A 174 1.38 3.86 -72.58
N ALA A 175 0.70 3.06 -71.76
CA ALA A 175 0.13 1.77 -72.16
C ALA A 175 -1.17 1.90 -72.97
N ARG A 176 -1.65 3.12 -73.28
CA ARG A 176 -2.87 3.31 -74.07
C ARG A 176 -2.55 3.09 -75.56
N PRO A 177 -3.08 2.03 -76.20
CA PRO A 177 -2.79 1.74 -77.59
C PRO A 177 -3.32 2.87 -78.47
N ARG A 178 -2.47 3.33 -79.40
CA ARG A 178 -2.80 4.31 -80.43
C ARG A 178 -3.92 3.71 -81.29
N PRO A 179 -5.11 4.35 -81.39
CA PRO A 179 -6.14 3.83 -82.27
C PRO A 179 -5.64 3.88 -83.71
N THR A 180 -5.73 2.75 -84.39
CA THR A 180 -5.48 2.62 -85.83
C THR A 180 -6.42 3.56 -86.60
N PRO A 181 -5.92 4.28 -87.62
CA PRO A 181 -6.77 5.12 -88.44
C PRO A 181 -7.74 4.24 -89.23
N VAL A 182 -9.02 4.28 -88.89
CA VAL A 182 -10.09 3.72 -89.72
C VAL A 182 -10.52 4.81 -90.69
N SER A 183 -10.32 4.53 -91.97
CA SER A 183 -10.78 5.35 -93.08
C SER A 183 -12.31 5.41 -93.16
N ALA A 184 -12.81 6.63 -93.31
CA ALA A 184 -14.03 7.04 -94.01
C ALA A 184 -15.36 6.32 -93.71
N SER A 185 -16.31 7.05 -93.14
CA SER A 185 -17.52 7.47 -93.87
C SER A 185 -18.19 8.66 -93.18
N LEU A 186 -18.50 9.67 -93.97
CA LEU A 186 -19.23 10.88 -93.60
C LEU A 186 -20.71 10.55 -93.42
N GLU A 187 -21.23 10.75 -92.21
CA GLU A 187 -22.62 11.14 -91.98
C GLU A 187 -22.65 12.32 -90.98
N PRO A 188 -23.49 13.34 -91.20
CA PRO A 188 -23.58 14.48 -90.31
C PRO A 188 -24.70 14.25 -89.28
N ALA A 189 -24.34 14.06 -88.01
CA ALA A 189 -25.31 14.04 -86.93
C ALA A 189 -24.80 14.84 -85.72
N GLU A 190 -25.38 16.02 -85.61
CA GLU A 190 -25.67 16.82 -84.41
C GLU A 190 -24.59 17.01 -83.33
N ALA A 191 -24.20 18.27 -83.19
CA ALA A 191 -23.44 18.81 -82.08
C ALA A 191 -24.19 18.60 -80.75
N ALA A 192 -23.65 17.75 -79.88
CA ALA A 192 -23.98 17.77 -78.46
C ALA A 192 -23.03 18.76 -77.74
N PRO A 193 -23.53 19.87 -77.19
CA PRO A 193 -22.77 20.65 -76.24
C PRO A 193 -22.84 19.96 -74.86
N ASN A 194 -22.09 20.46 -73.88
CA ASN A 194 -22.33 20.25 -72.44
C ASN A 194 -21.45 19.23 -71.70
N THR A 195 -20.21 19.00 -72.14
CA THR A 195 -19.19 18.40 -71.24
C THR A 195 -18.77 19.37 -70.14
N ALA A 196 -18.68 20.67 -70.44
CA ALA A 196 -18.40 21.72 -69.45
C ALA A 196 -19.52 21.88 -68.42
N GLU A 197 -20.78 21.77 -68.86
CA GLU A 197 -21.96 21.87 -67.99
C GLU A 197 -22.08 20.68 -67.04
N ARG A 198 -21.81 19.46 -67.53
CA ARG A 198 -21.77 18.25 -66.67
C ARG A 198 -20.67 18.31 -65.62
N LEU A 199 -19.54 18.96 -65.91
CA LEU A 199 -18.45 19.12 -64.93
C LEU A 199 -18.77 20.22 -63.90
N ALA A 200 -19.45 21.29 -64.31
CA ALA A 200 -19.92 22.35 -63.41
C ALA A 200 -21.01 21.82 -62.46
N GLU A 201 -21.93 21.00 -62.96
CA GLU A 201 -23.01 20.42 -62.15
C GLU A 201 -22.48 19.37 -61.16
N ALA A 202 -21.47 18.59 -61.54
CA ALA A 202 -20.78 17.67 -60.62
C ALA A 202 -20.07 18.43 -59.49
N ARG A 203 -19.44 19.57 -59.79
CA ARG A 203 -18.75 20.40 -58.78
C ARG A 203 -19.73 21.10 -57.84
N ALA A 204 -20.88 21.53 -58.33
CA ALA A 204 -21.94 22.13 -57.52
C ALA A 204 -22.54 21.11 -56.52
N ARG A 205 -22.81 19.87 -56.95
CA ARG A 205 -23.36 18.82 -56.06
C ARG A 205 -22.40 18.43 -54.94
N VAL A 206 -21.08 18.45 -55.19
CA VAL A 206 -20.08 18.18 -54.15
C VAL A 206 -19.97 19.34 -53.16
N GLY A 207 -20.08 20.60 -53.62
CA GLY A 207 -20.09 21.78 -52.76
C GLY A 207 -21.29 21.87 -51.83
N ASP A 208 -22.48 21.48 -52.30
CA ASP A 208 -23.71 21.50 -51.51
C ASP A 208 -23.81 20.34 -50.50
N GLY A 209 -23.15 19.20 -50.79
CA GLY A 209 -22.99 18.11 -49.82
C GLY A 209 -22.17 18.55 -48.60
N TRP A 210 -21.10 19.31 -48.80
CA TRP A 210 -20.26 19.81 -47.70
C TRP A 210 -20.93 20.90 -46.87
N ARG A 211 -21.70 21.81 -47.49
CA ARG A 211 -22.46 22.84 -46.75
C ARG A 211 -23.57 22.26 -45.87
N ARG A 212 -24.21 21.16 -46.28
CA ARG A 212 -25.23 20.47 -45.47
C ARG A 212 -24.65 19.76 -44.24
N VAL A 213 -23.41 19.29 -44.32
CA VAL A 213 -22.70 18.68 -43.19
C VAL A 213 -22.18 19.75 -42.21
N ALA A 214 -21.78 20.93 -42.70
CA ALA A 214 -21.31 22.03 -41.86
C ALA A 214 -22.44 22.87 -41.24
N GLY A 215 -23.63 22.95 -41.86
CA GLY A 215 -24.73 23.83 -41.43
C GLY A 215 -25.65 23.28 -40.33
N GLY A 216 -25.47 22.04 -39.88
CA GLY A 216 -26.40 21.36 -38.96
C GLY A 216 -26.16 21.55 -37.46
N ILE A 217 -25.14 22.31 -37.04
CA ILE A 217 -24.75 22.40 -35.63
C ILE A 217 -25.01 23.82 -35.12
N GLN A 218 -26.20 24.06 -34.55
CA GLN A 218 -26.47 25.27 -33.77
C GLN A 218 -25.80 25.12 -32.38
N PRO A 219 -24.78 25.95 -32.04
CA PRO A 219 -23.89 25.71 -30.89
C PRO A 219 -24.52 25.99 -29.52
N ARG A 220 -25.72 26.57 -29.45
CA ARG A 220 -26.33 26.97 -28.17
C ARG A 220 -27.24 25.94 -27.51
N GLN A 221 -27.73 24.94 -28.24
CA GLN A 221 -28.65 23.92 -27.66
C GLN A 221 -27.97 22.58 -27.34
N THR A 222 -26.79 22.31 -27.88
CA THR A 222 -26.06 21.05 -27.65
C THR A 222 -25.17 21.08 -26.40
N ALA A 223 -24.68 22.26 -25.98
CA ALA A 223 -23.82 22.40 -24.82
C ALA A 223 -24.50 22.05 -23.49
N THR A 224 -25.79 22.36 -23.33
CA THR A 224 -26.54 22.04 -22.10
C THR A 224 -26.91 20.56 -22.01
N ARG A 225 -27.34 19.95 -23.13
CA ARG A 225 -27.70 18.51 -23.15
C ARG A 225 -26.51 17.57 -22.93
N ILE A 226 -25.30 17.98 -23.30
CA ILE A 226 -24.09 17.17 -23.05
C ILE A 226 -23.67 17.26 -21.58
N ARG A 227 -23.88 18.42 -20.93
CA ARG A 227 -23.59 18.59 -19.51
C ARG A 227 -24.52 17.77 -18.63
N ASP A 228 -25.82 17.81 -18.90
CA ASP A 228 -26.81 17.03 -18.14
C ASP A 228 -26.58 15.51 -18.28
N ARG A 229 -26.20 15.04 -19.48
CA ARG A 229 -25.92 13.61 -19.72
C ARG A 229 -24.59 13.14 -19.15
N ALA A 230 -23.63 14.05 -18.94
CA ALA A 230 -22.35 13.72 -18.32
C ALA A 230 -22.50 13.60 -16.80
N GLU A 231 -23.29 14.47 -16.16
CA GLU A 231 -23.54 14.39 -14.71
C GLU A 231 -24.32 13.12 -14.34
N ASP A 232 -25.30 12.69 -15.16
CA ASP A 232 -26.01 11.41 -14.97
C ASP A 232 -25.10 10.17 -15.13
N ALA A 233 -24.11 10.23 -16.03
CA ALA A 233 -23.18 9.12 -16.26
C ALA A 233 -22.13 8.97 -15.14
N PHE A 234 -21.81 10.06 -14.41
CA PHE A 234 -20.92 10.01 -13.25
C PHE A 234 -21.66 9.62 -11.96
N ALA A 235 -22.95 9.92 -11.85
CA ALA A 235 -23.79 9.49 -10.72
C ALA A 235 -24.16 7.99 -10.79
N ALA A 236 -24.37 7.45 -11.99
CA ALA A 236 -24.63 6.02 -12.20
C ALA A 236 -23.30 5.27 -12.43
N GLY A 237 -22.62 4.90 -11.34
CA GLY A 237 -21.31 4.21 -11.31
C GLY A 237 -21.19 2.94 -12.17
N SER A 238 -21.10 3.10 -13.49
CA SER A 238 -21.11 2.02 -14.47
C SER A 238 -19.71 1.79 -15.05
N ARG A 239 -19.10 0.68 -14.62
CA ARG A 239 -17.83 0.15 -15.12
C ARG A 239 -18.01 -0.46 -16.51
N ARG A 240 -17.90 0.30 -17.61
CA ARG A 240 -17.67 -0.26 -18.96
C ARG A 240 -16.75 0.66 -19.80
N PRO A 241 -15.52 0.23 -20.15
CA PRO A 241 -14.51 1.11 -20.75
C PRO A 241 -14.56 1.26 -22.29
N VAL A 242 -15.59 0.75 -22.98
CA VAL A 242 -15.54 0.62 -24.46
C VAL A 242 -16.22 1.76 -25.24
N LEU A 243 -16.90 2.71 -24.57
CA LEU A 243 -17.63 3.80 -25.28
C LEU A 243 -16.90 5.16 -25.34
N LEU A 244 -15.74 5.34 -24.68
CA LEU A 244 -15.05 6.64 -24.62
C LEU A 244 -14.14 6.95 -25.82
N MET A 245 -13.83 5.99 -26.69
CA MET A 245 -12.95 6.20 -27.86
C MET A 245 -13.67 6.89 -29.05
N ALA A 246 -15.01 6.89 -29.11
CA ALA A 246 -15.73 7.45 -30.26
C ALA A 246 -16.02 8.96 -30.16
N PHE A 247 -16.04 9.54 -28.95
CA PHE A 247 -16.36 10.96 -28.77
C PHE A 247 -15.15 11.91 -28.86
N GLY A 248 -13.92 11.40 -28.68
CA GLY A 248 -12.71 12.23 -28.72
C GLY A 248 -12.35 12.77 -30.12
N ALA A 249 -12.75 12.07 -31.20
CA ALA A 249 -12.39 12.46 -32.56
C ALA A 249 -13.24 13.61 -33.13
N LEU A 250 -14.46 13.85 -32.62
CA LEU A 250 -15.35 14.90 -33.13
C LEU A 250 -15.18 16.25 -32.40
N ALA A 251 -14.66 16.26 -31.16
CA ALA A 251 -14.44 17.51 -30.41
C ALA A 251 -13.24 18.33 -30.94
N GLY A 252 -12.22 17.68 -31.51
CA GLY A 252 -11.01 18.35 -31.99
C GLY A 252 -11.21 19.20 -33.25
N ALA A 253 -12.14 18.83 -34.13
CA ALA A 253 -12.38 19.56 -35.38
C ALA A 253 -13.18 20.86 -35.19
N GLY A 254 -14.04 20.94 -34.17
CA GLY A 254 -14.87 22.12 -33.89
C GLY A 254 -14.10 23.31 -33.32
N LEU A 255 -13.03 23.06 -32.55
CA LEU A 255 -12.30 24.09 -31.81
C LEU A 255 -11.37 24.92 -32.73
N VAL A 256 -10.86 24.33 -33.81
CA VAL A 256 -9.97 25.02 -34.77
C VAL A 256 -10.76 25.98 -35.68
N ALA A 257 -12.04 25.69 -35.96
CA ALA A 257 -12.90 26.58 -36.73
C ALA A 257 -13.41 27.78 -35.92
N ALA A 258 -13.68 27.60 -34.62
CA ALA A 258 -14.19 28.67 -33.76
C ALA A 258 -13.15 29.75 -33.45
N LEU A 259 -11.87 29.40 -33.35
CA LEU A 259 -10.79 30.36 -33.03
C LEU A 259 -10.37 31.24 -34.21
N SER A 260 -10.78 30.92 -35.44
CA SER A 260 -10.43 31.71 -36.63
C SER A 260 -11.43 32.83 -36.95
N LEU A 261 -12.58 32.90 -36.27
CA LEU A 261 -13.69 33.80 -36.60
C LEU A 261 -14.02 34.87 -35.54
N SER A 262 -13.34 34.90 -34.39
CA SER A 262 -13.68 35.82 -33.27
C SER A 262 -12.66 36.94 -33.03
N GLY A 263 -11.91 37.34 -34.05
CA GLY A 263 -11.04 38.52 -33.98
C GLY A 263 -11.70 39.75 -34.60
N ARG A 264 -12.47 40.52 -33.80
CA ARG A 264 -12.66 41.98 -33.96
C ARG A 264 -13.56 42.59 -32.87
N ASP A 265 -13.02 43.64 -32.26
CA ASP A 265 -13.65 44.74 -31.50
C ASP A 265 -14.38 44.34 -30.18
N THR A 266 -14.28 45.04 -29.04
CA THR A 266 -14.13 46.47 -28.75
C THR A 266 -13.51 46.71 -27.37
N GLU A 267 -12.92 47.90 -27.22
CA GLU A 267 -12.53 48.56 -25.97
C GLU A 267 -13.73 48.98 -25.08
N GLN A 268 -13.41 49.24 -23.81
CA GLN A 268 -13.82 50.42 -23.01
C GLN A 268 -14.78 50.26 -21.81
N SER A 269 -14.24 50.70 -20.67
CA SER A 269 -14.87 51.37 -19.51
C SER A 269 -15.72 50.62 -18.47
N GLY A 270 -15.31 50.80 -17.20
CA GLY A 270 -16.24 51.29 -16.17
C GLY A 270 -16.39 50.46 -14.90
N ARG A 271 -15.63 50.82 -13.86
CA ARG A 271 -15.84 50.59 -12.39
C ARG A 271 -17.26 51.01 -11.89
N PRO A 272 -17.62 50.88 -10.59
CA PRO A 272 -17.36 49.85 -9.56
C PRO A 272 -18.62 49.56 -8.66
N THR A 273 -18.59 48.49 -7.84
CA THR A 273 -19.19 48.59 -6.48
C THR A 273 -18.55 47.61 -5.49
N GLN A 274 -18.32 48.16 -4.29
CA GLN A 274 -17.82 47.52 -3.07
C GLN A 274 -18.82 46.53 -2.50
N GLN A 275 -18.34 45.51 -1.77
CA GLN A 275 -19.14 44.88 -0.73
C GLN A 275 -18.31 44.61 0.53
N THR A 276 -18.95 44.99 1.62
CA THR A 276 -18.48 45.25 2.98
C THR A 276 -18.26 43.97 3.77
N ALA A 277 -17.32 44.05 4.70
CA ALA A 277 -17.08 43.07 5.75
C ALA A 277 -18.23 43.03 6.77
N GLU A 278 -18.51 41.86 7.34
CA GLU A 278 -19.17 41.76 8.64
C GLU A 278 -18.59 40.60 9.47
N THR A 279 -18.22 40.97 10.69
CA THR A 279 -17.55 40.21 11.76
C THR A 279 -18.57 39.52 12.64
N GLN A 280 -18.32 38.29 13.10
CA GLN A 280 -19.08 37.70 14.20
C GLN A 280 -18.23 36.82 15.12
N ALA A 281 -18.29 37.16 16.41
CA ALA A 281 -17.96 36.35 17.58
C ALA A 281 -18.93 36.76 18.71
N PRO A 282 -18.88 36.16 19.91
CA PRO A 282 -19.37 34.83 20.29
C PRO A 282 -20.53 34.94 21.32
N GLN A 283 -21.32 33.87 21.54
CA GLN A 283 -22.31 33.85 22.63
C GLN A 283 -22.34 32.55 23.46
N THR A 284 -22.14 32.82 24.74
CA THR A 284 -22.45 32.23 26.06
C THR A 284 -23.63 31.24 26.21
N ALA A 285 -23.50 30.36 27.23
CA ALA A 285 -24.47 29.41 27.80
C ALA A 285 -25.71 30.06 28.48
N PRO A 286 -26.73 29.26 28.92
CA PRO A 286 -26.83 28.94 30.36
C PRO A 286 -27.56 27.60 30.78
N SER A 287 -27.35 27.22 32.07
CA SER A 287 -28.23 26.52 33.07
C SER A 287 -28.96 25.19 32.73
N GLY A 288 -29.23 24.21 33.62
CA GLY A 288 -29.02 23.97 35.06
C GLY A 288 -29.91 22.79 35.57
N SER A 289 -29.35 21.93 36.44
CA SER A 289 -29.96 21.17 37.57
C SER A 289 -30.94 19.95 37.41
N PRO A 290 -31.06 19.07 38.44
CA PRO A 290 -31.21 17.59 38.35
C PRO A 290 -32.57 17.03 38.86
N PRO A 291 -32.72 15.69 38.97
CA PRO A 291 -33.28 15.14 40.22
C PRO A 291 -32.63 13.83 40.73
N ALA A 292 -32.93 13.53 42.00
CA ALA A 292 -32.39 12.48 42.86
C ALA A 292 -33.33 11.26 43.05
N ALA A 293 -32.71 10.15 43.45
CA ALA A 293 -33.09 9.14 44.45
C ALA A 293 -34.31 8.18 44.29
N ASP A 294 -34.02 6.95 44.77
CA ASP A 294 -34.87 5.91 45.39
C ASP A 294 -35.53 4.80 44.54
N ARG A 295 -34.97 3.57 44.61
CA ARG A 295 -35.51 2.42 45.40
C ARG A 295 -34.80 1.08 45.14
N VAL A 296 -34.50 0.37 46.25
CA VAL A 296 -34.19 -1.07 46.39
C VAL A 296 -35.50 -1.83 46.71
N PRO A 297 -35.73 -3.09 46.27
CA PRO A 297 -35.48 -4.33 47.05
C PRO A 297 -34.84 -5.46 46.18
N ALA A 298 -33.94 -6.35 46.64
CA ALA A 298 -34.00 -7.43 47.65
C ALA A 298 -34.84 -8.67 47.27
N ALA A 299 -34.26 -9.86 47.55
CA ALA A 299 -34.72 -11.26 47.41
C ALA A 299 -34.49 -11.92 46.02
N GLU A 300 -33.68 -12.97 45.78
CA GLU A 300 -33.31 -14.23 46.47
C GLU A 300 -34.01 -15.47 45.86
N GLU A 301 -33.16 -16.40 45.40
CA GLU A 301 -33.36 -17.82 45.02
C GLU A 301 -34.14 -18.21 43.73
N PRO A 302 -33.66 -19.25 43.01
CA PRO A 302 -33.87 -20.63 43.46
C PRO A 302 -32.67 -21.60 43.34
N ALA A 303 -32.62 -22.46 44.37
CA ALA A 303 -32.19 -23.85 44.52
C ALA A 303 -31.47 -24.63 43.38
N PRO A 304 -30.56 -25.56 43.77
CA PRO A 304 -29.86 -26.51 42.91
C PRO A 304 -30.57 -27.86 42.81
N ASP A 305 -30.47 -28.52 41.66
CA ASP A 305 -30.70 -29.97 41.52
C ASP A 305 -29.43 -30.64 40.99
N ALA A 306 -29.08 -31.75 41.64
CA ALA A 306 -27.98 -32.67 41.34
C ALA A 306 -28.58 -34.10 41.40
N PRO A 307 -27.89 -35.22 41.11
CA PRO A 307 -26.69 -35.49 40.30
C PRO A 307 -26.93 -36.75 39.39
N PRO A 308 -26.00 -37.73 39.19
CA PRO A 308 -25.68 -38.29 37.86
C PRO A 308 -26.09 -39.77 37.69
N ALA A 309 -25.88 -40.33 36.48
CA ALA A 309 -25.95 -41.77 36.26
C ALA A 309 -24.77 -42.28 35.42
N ASP A 310 -24.31 -43.46 35.84
CA ASP A 310 -23.07 -44.18 35.58
C ASP A 310 -22.82 -44.70 34.14
N ALA A 311 -21.53 -44.61 33.74
CA ALA A 311 -20.61 -45.66 33.22
C ALA A 311 -21.00 -46.57 32.01
N PRO A 312 -20.10 -47.44 31.47
CA PRO A 312 -18.63 -47.43 31.36
C PRO A 312 -18.14 -47.70 29.90
N GLY A 313 -16.87 -47.43 29.64
CA GLY A 313 -16.19 -47.86 28.41
C GLY A 313 -14.69 -48.10 28.64
N THR A 314 -14.36 -49.16 29.36
CA THR A 314 -13.00 -49.68 29.52
C THR A 314 -12.57 -50.37 28.22
N THR A 315 -11.43 -50.01 27.66
CA THR A 315 -10.61 -50.94 26.85
C THR A 315 -9.14 -50.68 27.15
N ALA A 316 -8.45 -51.78 27.38
CA ALA A 316 -7.16 -51.88 28.02
C ALA A 316 -5.97 -51.54 27.11
N GLU A 317 -4.98 -51.01 27.81
CA GLU A 317 -3.51 -50.97 27.66
C GLU A 317 -2.78 -51.93 26.66
N ARG A 318 -1.90 -51.28 25.84
CA ARG A 318 -0.51 -51.63 25.39
C ARG A 318 -0.23 -52.73 24.33
N PRO A 319 0.98 -52.78 23.72
CA PRO A 319 2.07 -51.76 23.56
C PRO A 319 2.69 -51.71 22.12
N SER A 320 3.14 -50.54 21.66
CA SER A 320 4.09 -50.46 20.51
C SER A 320 5.19 -49.41 20.75
N GLU A 321 6.41 -49.85 20.46
CA GLU A 321 7.77 -49.28 20.60
C GLU A 321 8.02 -47.98 19.79
N PRO A 322 9.12 -47.21 20.00
CA PRO A 322 9.12 -45.75 19.96
C PRO A 322 9.32 -45.19 18.54
N GLU A 323 8.42 -44.31 18.15
CA GLU A 323 8.59 -43.46 16.98
C GLU A 323 9.14 -42.08 17.39
N ALA A 324 10.15 -41.66 16.64
CA ALA A 324 10.88 -40.38 16.68
C ALA A 324 10.00 -39.14 16.97
N PRO A 325 10.59 -38.05 17.52
CA PRO A 325 9.84 -36.93 18.06
C PRO A 325 8.96 -36.28 17.00
N ARG A 326 7.64 -36.47 17.14
CA ARG A 326 6.62 -35.80 16.33
C ARG A 326 6.62 -34.32 16.70
N LYS A 327 6.97 -33.48 15.73
CA LYS A 327 6.64 -32.05 15.66
C LYS A 327 5.14 -31.86 15.92
N GLY A 328 4.77 -31.46 17.14
CA GLY A 328 3.58 -30.66 17.40
C GLY A 328 4.01 -29.19 17.52
N GLY A 329 3.24 -28.17 17.19
CA GLY A 329 1.87 -28.02 16.70
C GLY A 329 1.68 -26.53 16.37
N ASN A 330 0.71 -26.21 15.52
CA ASN A 330 0.28 -24.85 15.09
C ASN A 330 1.22 -24.01 14.21
N GLY A 331 2.35 -24.54 13.73
CA GLY A 331 3.25 -23.92 12.75
C GLY A 331 3.27 -24.60 11.36
N ALA A 332 2.12 -25.12 10.90
CA ALA A 332 2.04 -26.16 9.85
C ALA A 332 2.68 -25.81 8.48
N ASN A 333 3.00 -24.54 8.21
CA ASN A 333 3.68 -24.11 6.98
C ASN A 333 4.95 -23.29 7.23
N ALA A 334 5.43 -23.18 8.47
CA ALA A 334 6.67 -22.49 8.77
C ALA A 334 7.87 -23.38 8.39
N ILE A 335 8.65 -22.94 7.40
CA ILE A 335 9.83 -23.65 6.91
C ILE A 335 11.05 -23.06 7.62
N VAL A 336 11.77 -23.89 8.38
CA VAL A 336 12.99 -23.49 9.07
C VAL A 336 14.15 -24.29 8.53
N GLY A 337 15.25 -23.62 8.18
CA GLY A 337 16.46 -24.29 7.72
C GLY A 337 17.54 -23.34 7.26
N VAL A 338 18.69 -23.90 6.87
CA VAL A 338 19.74 -23.11 6.20
C VAL A 338 19.29 -22.84 4.76
N PRO A 339 19.24 -21.57 4.32
CA PRO A 339 18.85 -21.23 2.97
C PRO A 339 20.01 -21.42 2.00
N GLU A 340 19.69 -21.94 0.82
CA GLU A 340 20.53 -21.85 -0.36
C GLU A 340 19.97 -20.77 -1.29
N VAL A 341 20.78 -19.78 -1.63
CA VAL A 341 20.34 -18.63 -2.41
C VAL A 341 20.36 -19.00 -3.89
N ILE A 342 19.19 -18.96 -4.54
CA ILE A 342 19.08 -19.12 -6.01
C ILE A 342 19.24 -17.75 -6.65
N ASP A 343 18.48 -16.78 -6.16
CA ASP A 343 18.54 -15.38 -6.54
C ASP A 343 18.14 -14.48 -5.35
N THR A 344 18.09 -13.17 -5.54
CA THR A 344 17.79 -12.22 -4.45
C THR A 344 16.32 -12.22 -3.99
N ALA A 345 15.39 -12.76 -4.79
CA ALA A 345 13.98 -12.92 -4.45
C ALA A 345 13.59 -14.38 -4.17
N THR A 346 14.45 -15.35 -4.48
CA THR A 346 14.15 -16.79 -4.39
C THR A 346 15.23 -17.54 -3.61
N LEU A 347 14.81 -18.24 -2.58
CA LEU A 347 15.65 -19.04 -1.69
C LEU A 347 15.17 -20.50 -1.70
N ARG A 348 16.09 -21.45 -1.51
CA ARG A 348 15.76 -22.85 -1.23
C ARG A 348 16.01 -23.14 0.24
N VAL A 349 14.94 -23.42 0.99
CA VAL A 349 15.00 -23.68 2.44
C VAL A 349 14.43 -25.08 2.71
N GLY A 350 15.24 -25.96 3.31
CA GLY A 350 14.80 -27.34 3.60
C GLY A 350 14.34 -28.11 2.36
N GLY A 351 14.99 -27.86 1.21
CA GLY A 351 14.65 -28.49 -0.07
C GLY A 351 13.44 -27.89 -0.80
N LYS A 352 12.72 -26.92 -0.21
CA LYS A 352 11.61 -26.21 -0.85
C LYS A 352 12.08 -24.88 -1.43
N VAL A 353 11.65 -24.56 -2.65
CA VAL A 353 11.87 -23.25 -3.26
C VAL A 353 10.83 -22.28 -2.71
N VAL A 354 11.30 -21.15 -2.18
CA VAL A 354 10.54 -20.14 -1.46
C VAL A 354 10.81 -18.78 -2.11
N ARG A 355 9.75 -18.08 -2.48
CA ARG A 355 9.82 -16.70 -2.98
C ARG A 355 9.62 -15.72 -1.84
N LEU A 356 10.48 -14.72 -1.72
CA LEU A 356 10.38 -13.66 -0.73
C LEU A 356 9.20 -12.74 -1.03
N PHE A 357 8.43 -12.43 0.00
CA PHE A 357 7.29 -11.53 -0.09
C PHE A 357 7.75 -10.10 -0.33
N GLY A 358 7.10 -9.39 -1.24
CA GLY A 358 7.38 -7.98 -1.48
C GLY A 358 8.62 -7.71 -2.34
N VAL A 359 9.38 -8.73 -2.74
CA VAL A 359 10.61 -8.57 -3.54
C VAL A 359 10.42 -9.09 -4.96
N GLU A 360 10.75 -8.23 -5.93
CA GLU A 360 10.85 -8.58 -7.34
C GLU A 360 12.32 -8.70 -7.75
N TRP A 361 12.66 -9.83 -8.36
CA TRP A 361 14.00 -10.06 -8.88
C TRP A 361 14.28 -9.17 -10.08
N VAL A 362 15.47 -8.56 -10.10
CA VAL A 362 15.95 -7.74 -11.22
C VAL A 362 17.34 -8.20 -11.62
N ARG A 363 17.61 -8.16 -12.93
CA ARG A 363 18.94 -8.48 -13.45
C ARG A 363 19.97 -7.50 -12.90
N GLY A 364 21.01 -8.04 -12.26
CA GLY A 364 22.03 -7.26 -11.54
C GLY A 364 21.88 -7.31 -10.01
N GLY A 365 20.83 -7.96 -9.48
CA GLY A 365 20.73 -8.26 -8.04
C GLY A 365 21.90 -9.12 -7.56
N GLN A 366 22.52 -8.71 -6.45
CA GLN A 366 23.75 -9.32 -5.93
C GLN A 366 23.43 -10.55 -5.03
N SER A 367 23.09 -11.69 -5.65
CA SER A 367 22.78 -12.94 -4.93
C SER A 367 23.97 -13.47 -4.09
N ASP A 368 25.20 -13.22 -4.54
CA ASP A 368 26.41 -13.57 -3.79
C ASP A 368 26.54 -12.77 -2.48
N GLU A 369 26.12 -11.50 -2.47
CA GLU A 369 26.13 -10.69 -1.25
C GLU A 369 25.08 -11.16 -0.25
N LEU A 370 23.89 -11.56 -0.72
CA LEU A 370 22.88 -12.20 0.13
C LEU A 370 23.39 -13.51 0.71
N SER A 371 24.08 -14.34 -0.09
CA SER A 371 24.72 -15.58 0.37
C SER A 371 25.77 -15.31 1.45
N LYS A 372 26.61 -14.28 1.24
CA LYS A 372 27.61 -13.82 2.21
C LYS A 372 26.99 -13.23 3.47
N TYR A 373 25.84 -12.58 3.37
CA TYR A 373 25.12 -12.10 4.54
C TYR A 373 24.57 -13.28 5.34
N LEU A 374 23.94 -14.26 4.68
CA LEU A 374 23.33 -15.40 5.35
C LEU A 374 24.37 -16.28 6.05
N ARG A 375 25.60 -16.46 5.52
CA ARG A 375 26.69 -17.24 6.17
C ARG A 375 26.25 -18.60 6.75
N LYS A 376 25.33 -19.29 6.06
CA LYS A 376 24.72 -20.55 6.52
C LYS A 376 23.91 -20.45 7.83
N ARG A 377 23.48 -19.24 8.22
CA ARG A 377 22.54 -19.02 9.31
C ARG A 377 21.17 -19.60 8.95
N SER A 378 20.46 -20.10 9.96
CA SER A 378 19.09 -20.60 9.79
C SER A 378 18.12 -19.45 9.56
N VAL A 379 17.19 -19.64 8.63
CA VAL A 379 16.09 -18.71 8.37
C VAL A 379 14.77 -19.39 8.65
N THR A 380 13.80 -18.60 9.09
CA THR A 380 12.42 -19.03 9.36
C THR A 380 11.50 -18.34 8.37
N CYS A 381 10.92 -19.11 7.45
CA CYS A 381 9.99 -18.63 6.43
C CYS A 381 8.56 -18.99 6.78
N GLN A 382 7.67 -18.00 6.79
CA GLN A 382 6.24 -18.15 7.00
C GLN A 382 5.48 -17.70 5.75
N PRO A 383 4.38 -18.36 5.37
CA PRO A 383 3.58 -17.91 4.22
C PRO A 383 2.99 -16.53 4.49
N ALA A 384 3.09 -15.62 3.53
CA ALA A 384 2.48 -14.29 3.63
C ALA A 384 0.95 -14.40 3.47
N PRO A 385 0.14 -13.71 4.28
CA PRO A 385 -1.31 -13.73 4.14
C PRO A 385 -1.74 -13.22 2.76
N GLY A 386 -2.47 -14.05 2.00
CA GLY A 386 -3.02 -13.66 0.70
C GLY A 386 -2.01 -13.67 -0.47
N SER A 387 -0.79 -14.18 -0.27
CA SER A 387 0.20 -14.35 -1.34
C SER A 387 0.77 -15.77 -1.37
N SER A 388 1.40 -16.12 -2.49
CA SER A 388 2.21 -17.34 -2.64
C SER A 388 3.65 -17.14 -2.15
N ALA A 389 4.03 -15.90 -1.88
CA ALA A 389 5.33 -15.55 -1.33
C ALA A 389 5.37 -15.74 0.19
N HIS A 390 6.57 -15.77 0.74
CA HIS A 390 6.84 -16.05 2.15
C HIS A 390 7.63 -14.90 2.77
N ILE A 391 7.32 -14.60 4.02
CA ILE A 391 8.08 -13.70 4.87
C ILE A 391 9.16 -14.54 5.55
N CYS A 392 10.42 -14.31 5.20
CA CYS A 392 11.54 -15.05 5.75
C CYS A 392 12.33 -14.18 6.70
N THR A 393 12.54 -14.65 7.92
CA THR A 393 13.28 -13.93 8.95
C THR A 393 14.61 -14.61 9.27
N VAL A 394 15.65 -13.81 9.47
CA VAL A 394 16.97 -14.23 9.98
C VAL A 394 17.26 -13.46 11.26
N GLU A 395 17.47 -14.17 12.37
CA GLU A 395 17.73 -13.54 13.68
C GLU A 395 16.70 -12.45 14.07
N GLY A 396 15.45 -12.63 13.64
CA GLY A 396 14.36 -11.67 13.90
C GLY A 396 14.27 -10.48 12.93
N ARG A 397 15.11 -10.42 11.89
CA ARG A 397 15.03 -9.40 10.83
C ARG A 397 14.40 -9.97 9.56
N ASP A 398 13.54 -9.20 8.90
CA ASP A 398 12.96 -9.59 7.62
C ASP A 398 14.02 -9.56 6.51
N LEU A 399 14.16 -10.67 5.78
CA LEU A 399 15.07 -10.78 4.66
C LEU A 399 14.63 -9.92 3.47
N SER A 400 13.32 -9.73 3.27
CA SER A 400 12.82 -8.88 2.19
C SER A 400 13.30 -7.45 2.36
N GLU A 401 13.23 -6.93 3.58
CA GLU A 401 13.72 -5.60 3.93
C GLU A 401 15.23 -5.49 3.71
N VAL A 402 16.01 -6.46 4.18
CA VAL A 402 17.48 -6.48 4.01
C VAL A 402 17.86 -6.49 2.52
N VAL A 403 17.16 -7.28 1.70
CA VAL A 403 17.43 -7.35 0.26
C VAL A 403 17.13 -6.01 -0.42
N LEU A 404 15.97 -5.40 -0.13
CA LEU A 404 15.59 -4.12 -0.75
C LEU A 404 16.47 -2.98 -0.30
N PHE A 405 16.79 -2.91 1.00
CA PHE A 405 17.64 -1.87 1.59
C PHE A 405 19.06 -1.85 0.98
N ASN A 406 19.61 -3.00 0.62
CA ASN A 406 20.93 -3.10 -0.03
C ASN A 406 20.85 -2.96 -1.57
N GLY A 407 19.66 -2.71 -2.14
CA GLY A 407 19.46 -2.60 -3.58
C GLY A 407 19.57 -3.95 -4.32
N GLY A 408 19.23 -5.06 -3.66
CA GLY A 408 19.27 -6.40 -4.25
C GLY A 408 18.09 -6.73 -5.18
N GLY A 409 17.06 -5.88 -5.24
CA GLY A 409 15.85 -6.06 -6.05
C GLY A 409 14.97 -4.81 -6.06
N ARG A 410 13.73 -4.95 -6.55
CA ARG A 410 12.68 -3.92 -6.51
C ARG A 410 11.55 -4.34 -5.58
N ALA A 411 10.87 -3.39 -4.96
CA ALA A 411 9.64 -3.67 -4.23
C ALA A 411 8.55 -4.05 -5.25
N SER A 412 7.95 -5.21 -5.05
CA SER A 412 6.81 -5.67 -5.85
C SER A 412 5.52 -4.93 -5.45
N SER A 413 4.44 -5.09 -6.23
CA SER A 413 3.14 -4.48 -5.91
C SER A 413 2.50 -4.95 -4.60
N GLU A 414 2.93 -6.09 -4.06
CA GLU A 414 2.48 -6.63 -2.77
C GLU A 414 3.35 -6.16 -1.59
N ALA A 415 4.39 -5.36 -1.82
CA ALA A 415 5.29 -4.89 -0.78
C ALA A 415 4.56 -4.03 0.27
N THR A 416 4.92 -4.21 1.55
CA THR A 416 4.46 -3.32 2.62
C THR A 416 5.10 -1.92 2.47
N PRO A 417 4.52 -0.88 3.10
CA PRO A 417 5.11 0.46 3.08
C PRO A 417 6.57 0.50 3.55
N ASP A 418 6.93 -0.34 4.53
CA ASP A 418 8.30 -0.42 5.04
C ASP A 418 9.28 -0.97 4.00
N LEU A 419 8.85 -1.97 3.21
CA LEU A 419 9.64 -2.52 2.10
C LEU A 419 9.82 -1.51 0.97
N ALA A 420 8.80 -0.69 0.69
CA ALA A 420 8.91 0.41 -0.28
C ALA A 420 9.90 1.48 0.20
N ALA A 421 9.87 1.85 1.48
CA ALA A 421 10.82 2.79 2.07
C ALA A 421 12.27 2.25 2.02
N ALA A 422 12.45 0.93 2.21
CA ALA A 422 13.75 0.28 2.05
C ALA A 422 14.29 0.36 0.60
N GLU A 423 13.43 0.21 -0.41
CA GLU A 423 13.83 0.43 -1.81
C GLU A 423 14.20 1.90 -2.07
N ASP A 424 13.40 2.85 -1.58
CA ASP A 424 13.65 4.27 -1.77
C ASP A 424 14.99 4.70 -1.13
N HIS A 425 15.36 4.12 0.02
CA HIS A 425 16.68 4.27 0.62
C HIS A 425 17.78 3.78 -0.34
N ALA A 426 17.67 2.56 -0.84
CA ALA A 426 18.65 1.99 -1.77
C ALA A 426 18.77 2.81 -3.06
N ARG A 427 17.67 3.40 -3.55
CA ARG A 427 17.66 4.27 -4.73
C ARG A 427 18.38 5.60 -4.47
N THR A 428 18.15 6.19 -3.30
CA THR A 428 18.78 7.46 -2.88
C THR A 428 20.29 7.30 -2.69
N GLU A 429 20.68 6.21 -2.03
CA GLU A 429 22.09 5.87 -1.77
C GLU A 429 22.79 5.18 -2.96
N ARG A 430 22.07 4.98 -4.08
CA ARG A 430 22.57 4.31 -5.30
C ARG A 430 23.21 2.96 -5.01
N LEU A 431 22.54 2.12 -4.23
CA LEU A 431 23.01 0.78 -3.82
C LEU A 431 22.60 -0.31 -4.82
N GLY A 432 23.37 -1.41 -4.86
CA GLY A 432 23.08 -2.58 -5.69
C GLY A 432 22.72 -2.27 -7.15
N VAL A 433 21.49 -2.61 -7.56
CA VAL A 433 20.97 -2.39 -8.92
C VAL A 433 20.84 -0.91 -9.31
N TRP A 434 20.89 0.00 -8.33
CA TRP A 434 20.72 1.45 -8.51
C TRP A 434 22.02 2.23 -8.69
N LYS A 435 23.18 1.55 -8.74
CA LYS A 435 24.53 2.17 -8.88
C LYS A 435 24.79 2.95 -10.19
N ARG A 436 23.78 3.17 -11.04
CA ARG A 436 23.95 3.76 -12.38
C ARG A 436 23.83 5.27 -12.40
#